data_AF-E2NDT9-F1
#
_entry.id   AF-E2NDT9-F1
#
_cell.length_a   1.000
_cell.length_b   1.000
_cell.length_c   1.000
_cell.angle_alpha   90.00
_cell.angle_beta   90.00
_cell.angle_gamma   90.00
#
_symmetry.space_group_name_H-M   'P 1'
#
loop_
_entity.id
_entity.type
_entity.pdbx_description
1 polymer ?
#
loop_
_entity_poly.entity_id
_entity_poly.type
_entity_poly.pdbx_seq_one_letter_code
_entity_poly.pdbx_strand_id
1 'polypeptide(L)'
;MVGYISTFAQNGTTFKVENLSKPEKLLFIKSYEDIYKGLILSDLKIYPYEIKEKNINVPFNIIAKSEAPDSLVNYNYNSFFYGMYQAYANHRPFVLSPDMIWLLINQGFARHVNANQESMRDLFVDFSGKQSLIVKANKKLEDPTLSWEEIFSPIYQPDK
;
A
#
# COMPACT_ATOMS: atom_id res chain seq x y z
N MET A 1 33.80 6.70 -23.62
CA MET A 1 34.01 5.23 -23.61
C MET A 1 32.91 4.65 -22.73
N VAL A 2 31.83 4.17 -23.33
CA VAL A 2 30.67 3.63 -22.59
C VAL A 2 30.97 2.16 -22.33
N GLY A 3 31.19 1.82 -21.06
CA GLY A 3 31.43 0.44 -20.64
C GLY A 3 30.14 -0.37 -20.74
N TYR A 4 30.13 -1.39 -21.60
CA TYR A 4 29.09 -2.41 -21.61
C TYR A 4 29.21 -3.25 -20.35
N ILE A 5 28.28 -3.10 -19.41
CA ILE A 5 28.13 -4.05 -18.30
C ILE A 5 27.48 -5.30 -18.89
N SER A 6 28.29 -6.31 -19.17
CA SER A 6 27.81 -7.65 -19.49
C SER A 6 27.21 -8.25 -18.22
N THR A 7 25.88 -8.33 -18.16
CA THR A 7 25.20 -9.12 -17.14
C THR A 7 25.42 -10.59 -17.49
N PHE A 8 26.33 -11.24 -16.75
CA PHE A 8 26.45 -12.70 -16.79
C PHE A 8 25.15 -13.29 -16.25
N ALA A 9 24.26 -13.72 -17.14
CA ALA A 9 23.17 -14.59 -16.75
C ALA A 9 23.78 -15.85 -16.12
N GLN A 10 23.52 -16.10 -14.84
CA GLN A 10 23.91 -17.34 -14.17
C GLN A 10 23.33 -18.52 -14.97
N ASN A 11 24.16 -19.52 -15.28
CA ASN A 11 23.69 -20.76 -15.88
C ASN A 11 22.65 -21.40 -14.96
N GLY A 12 21.37 -21.28 -15.31
CA GLY A 12 20.28 -21.86 -14.53
C GLY A 12 20.30 -23.39 -14.60
N THR A 13 20.15 -24.04 -13.46
CA THR A 13 19.90 -25.50 -13.41
C THR A 13 18.42 -25.72 -13.12
N THR A 14 17.72 -26.42 -14.01
CA THR A 14 16.31 -26.78 -13.83
C THR A 14 16.20 -28.20 -13.31
N PHE A 15 15.65 -28.37 -12.11
CA PHE A 15 15.33 -29.68 -11.55
C PHE A 15 13.86 -30.00 -11.78
N LYS A 16 13.58 -31.17 -12.35
CA LYS A 16 12.20 -31.66 -12.48
C LYS A 16 11.79 -32.27 -11.14
N VAL A 17 11.04 -31.52 -10.35
CA VAL A 17 10.57 -31.96 -9.02
C VAL A 17 9.31 -32.82 -9.14
N GLU A 18 8.31 -32.36 -9.89
CA GLU A 18 7.01 -33.03 -10.05
C GLU A 18 6.32 -32.61 -11.36
N ASN A 19 5.33 -33.40 -11.82
CA ASN A 19 4.50 -33.03 -12.97
C ASN A 19 3.30 -32.21 -12.48
N LEU A 20 3.26 -30.91 -12.78
CA LEU A 20 2.16 -30.02 -12.41
C LEU A 20 1.19 -29.81 -13.57
N SER A 21 -0.11 -29.90 -13.27
CA SER A 21 -1.16 -29.41 -14.17
C SER A 21 -1.34 -27.91 -13.99
N LYS A 22 -1.86 -27.24 -15.03
CA LYS A 22 -2.18 -25.81 -14.93
C LYS A 22 -3.32 -25.59 -13.93
N PRO A 23 -3.30 -24.51 -13.12
CA PRO A 23 -4.39 -24.19 -12.22
C PRO A 23 -5.72 -24.03 -12.98
N GLU A 24 -6.74 -24.79 -12.59
CA GLU A 24 -8.05 -24.80 -13.27
C GLU A 24 -8.95 -23.62 -12.86
N LYS A 25 -8.83 -23.18 -11.61
CA LYS A 25 -9.68 -22.11 -11.06
C LYS A 25 -9.06 -20.73 -11.29
N LEU A 26 -9.89 -19.74 -11.60
CA LEU A 26 -9.47 -18.35 -11.61
C LEU A 26 -9.30 -17.81 -10.18
N LEU A 27 -8.43 -16.83 -10.01
CA LEU A 27 -8.31 -16.12 -8.74
C LEU A 27 -9.51 -15.18 -8.56
N PHE A 28 -9.95 -15.05 -7.31
CA PHE A 28 -10.97 -14.09 -6.97
C PHE A 28 -10.38 -12.67 -7.01
N ILE A 29 -11.04 -11.79 -7.74
CA ILE A 29 -10.65 -10.39 -7.91
C ILE A 29 -11.70 -9.48 -7.28
N LYS A 30 -11.27 -8.31 -6.81
CA LYS A 30 -12.14 -7.26 -6.30
C LYS A 30 -11.83 -5.94 -6.98
N SER A 31 -12.84 -5.09 -7.12
CA SER A 31 -12.62 -3.72 -7.57
C SER A 31 -11.77 -2.97 -6.55
N TYR A 32 -11.02 -1.97 -7.02
CA TYR A 32 -10.18 -1.17 -6.12
C TYR A 32 -10.99 -0.45 -5.04
N GLU A 33 -12.19 -0.02 -5.39
CA GLU A 33 -13.16 0.60 -4.47
C GLU A 33 -13.57 -0.36 -3.35
N ASP A 34 -13.93 -1.60 -3.70
CA ASP A 34 -14.35 -2.60 -2.71
C ASP A 34 -13.19 -3.05 -1.81
N ILE A 35 -11.96 -3.03 -2.32
CA ILE A 35 -10.76 -3.31 -1.53
C ILE A 35 -10.61 -2.24 -0.44
N TYR A 36 -10.61 -0.96 -0.80
CA TYR A 36 -10.50 0.13 0.19
C TYR A 36 -11.64 0.12 1.20
N LYS A 37 -12.88 -0.04 0.74
CA LYS A 37 -14.04 -0.17 1.63
C LYS A 37 -13.85 -1.33 2.60
N GLY A 38 -13.35 -2.47 2.12
CA GLY A 38 -13.04 -3.62 2.96
C GLY A 38 -11.97 -3.35 4.01
N LEU A 39 -10.90 -2.63 3.65
CA LEU A 39 -9.84 -2.23 4.58
C LEU A 39 -10.37 -1.27 5.65
N ILE A 40 -11.09 -0.22 5.25
CA ILE A 40 -11.69 0.76 6.17
C ILE A 40 -12.65 0.08 7.16
N LEU A 41 -13.50 -0.84 6.68
CA LEU A 41 -14.40 -1.60 7.54
C LEU A 41 -13.62 -2.47 8.55
N SER A 42 -12.51 -3.08 8.13
CA SER A 42 -11.63 -3.85 9.01
C SER A 42 -11.03 -2.97 10.11
N ASP A 43 -10.57 -1.76 9.79
CA ASP A 43 -10.01 -0.82 10.77
C ASP A 43 -11.08 -0.34 11.76
N LEU A 44 -12.30 -0.10 11.27
CA LEU A 44 -13.45 0.25 12.10
C LEU A 44 -14.03 -0.94 12.88
N LYS A 45 -13.54 -2.16 12.63
CA LYS A 45 -14.06 -3.42 13.21
C LYS A 45 -15.57 -3.61 12.95
N ILE A 46 -16.02 -3.21 11.76
CA ILE A 46 -17.40 -3.38 11.31
C ILE A 46 -17.45 -4.50 10.28
N TYR A 47 -18.26 -5.52 10.51
CA TYR A 47 -18.44 -6.59 9.54
C TYR A 47 -19.56 -6.28 8.53
N PRO A 48 -19.46 -6.74 7.26
CA PRO A 48 -20.46 -6.43 6.23
C PRO A 48 -21.90 -6.82 6.56
N TYR A 49 -22.13 -7.88 7.35
CA TYR A 49 -23.47 -8.28 7.76
C TYR A 49 -24.10 -7.28 8.74
N GLU A 50 -23.29 -6.69 9.63
CA GLU A 50 -23.76 -5.72 10.62
C GLU A 50 -24.26 -4.43 9.97
N ILE A 51 -23.68 -4.05 8.82
CA ILE A 51 -24.13 -2.88 8.05
C ILE A 51 -25.60 -3.04 7.68
N LYS A 52 -26.00 -4.22 7.20
CA LYS A 52 -27.37 -4.50 6.79
C LYS A 52 -28.30 -4.65 7.98
N GLU A 53 -27.89 -5.40 9.00
CA GLU A 53 -28.73 -5.66 10.18
C GLU A 53 -28.97 -4.41 11.02
N LYS A 54 -27.95 -3.58 11.20
CA LYS A 54 -27.99 -2.40 12.06
C LYS A 54 -28.17 -1.09 11.29
N ASN A 55 -28.35 -1.17 9.96
CA ASN A 55 -28.50 -0.03 9.06
C ASN A 55 -27.40 1.05 9.27
N ILE A 56 -26.15 0.60 9.40
CA ILE A 56 -25.01 1.48 9.70
C ILE A 56 -24.63 2.26 8.43
N ASN A 57 -24.65 3.59 8.52
CA ASN A 57 -24.04 4.44 7.51
C ASN A 57 -22.54 4.57 7.76
N VAL A 58 -21.71 3.96 6.92
CA VAL A 58 -20.25 4.01 7.06
C VAL A 58 -19.69 5.15 6.20
N PRO A 59 -19.09 6.19 6.80
CA PRO A 59 -18.47 7.26 6.05
C PRO A 59 -17.10 6.79 5.55
N PHE A 60 -17.04 6.24 4.34
CA PHE A 60 -15.78 5.77 3.76
C PHE A 60 -14.77 6.91 3.51
N ASN A 61 -15.24 8.15 3.28
CA ASN A 61 -14.42 9.36 3.15
C ASN A 61 -13.20 9.23 2.22
N ILE A 62 -13.30 8.42 1.16
CA ILE A 62 -12.26 8.27 0.15
C ILE A 62 -12.37 9.46 -0.80
N ILE A 63 -11.45 10.41 -0.67
CA ILE A 63 -11.42 11.65 -1.48
C ILE A 63 -10.50 11.56 -2.70
N ALA A 64 -9.52 10.66 -2.67
CA ALA A 64 -8.59 10.42 -3.77
C ALA A 64 -7.99 9.01 -3.67
N LYS A 65 -7.58 8.46 -4.82
CA LYS A 65 -6.86 7.20 -4.93
C LYS A 65 -5.93 7.23 -6.14
N SER A 66 -4.89 6.40 -6.12
CA SER A 66 -4.01 6.24 -7.28
C SER A 66 -4.77 5.65 -8.47
N GLU A 67 -4.28 5.92 -9.68
CA GLU A 67 -4.67 5.14 -10.84
C GLU A 67 -4.22 3.68 -10.65
N ALA A 68 -5.11 2.73 -10.96
CA ALA A 68 -4.87 1.30 -10.81
C ALA A 68 -5.78 0.53 -11.78
N PRO A 69 -5.44 -0.73 -12.10
CA PRO A 69 -6.35 -1.59 -12.87
C PRO A 69 -7.73 -1.72 -12.21
N ASP A 70 -8.76 -1.98 -13.03
CA ASP A 70 -10.16 -2.07 -12.57
C ASP A 70 -10.37 -3.05 -11.40
N SER A 71 -9.61 -4.13 -11.36
CA SER A 71 -9.72 -5.15 -10.33
C SER A 71 -8.39 -5.82 -10.03
N LEU A 72 -8.21 -6.18 -8.76
CA LEU A 72 -6.99 -6.78 -8.24
C LEU A 72 -7.31 -8.05 -7.45
N VAL A 73 -6.34 -8.97 -7.42
CA VAL A 73 -6.32 -10.04 -6.41
C VAL A 73 -5.95 -9.38 -5.08
N ASN A 74 -6.80 -9.56 -4.06
CA ASN A 74 -6.66 -8.89 -2.78
C ASN A 74 -6.56 -9.88 -1.62
N TYR A 75 -5.54 -9.72 -0.78
CA TYR A 75 -5.40 -10.42 0.51
C TYR A 75 -5.23 -9.44 1.68
N ASN A 76 -5.89 -8.28 1.60
CA ASN A 76 -5.93 -7.23 2.61
C ASN A 76 -4.53 -6.67 2.94
N TYR A 77 -4.26 -6.27 4.18
CA TYR A 77 -3.03 -5.59 4.61
C TYR A 77 -1.72 -6.33 4.29
N ASN A 78 -1.75 -7.65 4.16
CA ASN A 78 -0.56 -8.47 3.93
C ASN A 78 -0.59 -9.13 2.54
N SER A 79 -1.02 -8.38 1.53
CA SER A 79 -1.23 -8.90 0.17
C SER A 79 0.01 -9.51 -0.47
N PHE A 80 1.20 -8.99 -0.18
CA PHE A 80 2.46 -9.57 -0.66
C PHE A 80 2.68 -10.97 -0.09
N PHE A 81 2.70 -11.10 1.24
CA PHE A 81 2.95 -12.38 1.93
C PHE A 81 1.88 -13.43 1.61
N TYR A 82 0.60 -13.07 1.74
CA TYR A 82 -0.48 -14.00 1.44
C TYR A 82 -0.56 -14.33 -0.05
N GLY A 83 -0.21 -13.39 -0.93
CA GLY A 83 -0.08 -13.65 -2.35
C GLY A 83 0.96 -14.71 -2.65
N MET A 84 2.15 -14.61 -2.04
CA MET A 84 3.20 -15.62 -2.16
C MET A 84 2.76 -16.97 -1.61
N TYR A 85 2.18 -16.97 -0.39
CA TYR A 85 1.69 -18.20 0.24
C TYR A 85 0.65 -18.91 -0.63
N GLN A 86 -0.32 -18.16 -1.16
CA GLN A 86 -1.37 -18.70 -2.02
C GLN A 86 -0.82 -19.18 -3.36
N ALA A 87 0.16 -18.47 -3.93
CA ALA A 87 0.81 -18.92 -5.16
C ALA A 87 1.56 -20.23 -4.96
N TYR A 88 2.31 -20.36 -3.86
CA TYR A 88 2.97 -21.61 -3.48
C TYR A 88 1.96 -22.74 -3.28
N ALA A 89 0.95 -22.54 -2.42
CA ALA A 89 -0.03 -23.56 -2.06
C ALA A 89 -0.89 -24.06 -3.23
N ASN A 90 -1.06 -23.24 -4.27
CA ASN A 90 -1.87 -23.55 -5.44
C ASN A 90 -1.05 -23.74 -6.72
N HIS A 91 0.27 -23.92 -6.60
CA HIS A 91 1.20 -24.09 -7.72
C HIS A 91 1.05 -23.03 -8.83
N ARG A 92 0.84 -21.77 -8.43
CA ARG A 92 0.73 -20.63 -9.34
C ARG A 92 2.07 -19.92 -9.46
N PRO A 93 2.39 -19.36 -10.65
CA PRO A 93 3.52 -18.47 -10.77
C PRO A 93 3.31 -17.23 -9.91
N PHE A 94 4.40 -16.73 -9.32
CA PHE A 94 4.43 -15.47 -8.59
C PHE A 94 5.55 -14.61 -9.15
N VAL A 95 5.21 -13.44 -9.69
CA VAL A 95 6.19 -12.52 -10.31
C VAL A 95 6.55 -11.45 -9.28
N LEU A 96 7.85 -11.33 -9.02
CA LEU A 96 8.40 -10.28 -8.17
C LEU A 96 8.92 -9.14 -9.03
N SER A 97 8.50 -7.91 -8.73
CA SER A 97 9.14 -6.71 -9.27
C SER A 97 10.08 -6.09 -8.23
N PRO A 98 11.15 -5.39 -8.65
CA PRO A 98 12.02 -4.65 -7.75
C PRO A 98 11.26 -3.66 -6.85
N ASP A 99 10.22 -3.01 -7.38
CA ASP A 99 9.40 -2.05 -6.63
C ASP A 99 8.68 -2.68 -5.45
N MET A 100 8.23 -3.94 -5.56
CA MET A 100 7.62 -4.65 -4.44
C MET A 100 8.62 -4.80 -3.29
N ILE A 101 9.87 -5.15 -3.59
CA ILE A 101 10.92 -5.31 -2.59
C ILE A 101 11.28 -3.96 -1.98
N TRP A 102 11.41 -2.92 -2.80
CA TRP A 102 11.66 -1.57 -2.32
C TRP A 102 10.55 -1.08 -1.39
N LEU A 103 9.29 -1.29 -1.74
CA LEU A 103 8.15 -0.95 -0.87
C LEU A 103 8.21 -1.68 0.47
N LEU A 104 8.56 -2.97 0.49
CA LEU A 104 8.71 -3.73 1.75
C LEU A 104 9.83 -3.19 2.63
N ILE A 105 10.97 -2.80 2.03
CA ILE A 105 12.07 -2.15 2.76
C ILE A 105 11.59 -0.83 3.38
N ASN A 106 10.92 0.02 2.59
CA ASN A 106 10.38 1.29 3.08
C ASN A 106 9.35 1.08 4.20
N GLN A 107 8.46 0.08 4.08
CA GLN A 107 7.50 -0.25 5.12
C GLN A 107 8.20 -0.72 6.41
N GLY A 108 9.21 -1.59 6.30
CA GLY A 108 10.01 -2.03 7.44
C GLY A 108 10.73 -0.87 8.13
N PHE A 109 11.34 0.01 7.34
CA PHE A 109 11.99 1.22 7.83
C PHE A 109 10.99 2.15 8.53
N ALA A 110 9.86 2.47 7.91
CA ALA A 110 8.83 3.33 8.48
C ALA A 110 8.31 2.79 9.82
N ARG A 111 8.10 1.47 9.92
CA ARG A 111 7.72 0.80 11.18
C ARG A 111 8.80 0.93 12.25
N HIS A 112 10.06 0.79 11.87
CA HIS A 112 11.19 0.93 12.78
C HIS A 112 11.31 2.36 13.32
N VAL A 113 11.23 3.37 12.44
CA VAL A 113 11.24 4.79 12.84
C VAL A 113 10.07 5.09 13.78
N ASN A 114 8.85 4.65 13.43
CA ASN A 114 7.67 4.89 14.27
C ASN A 114 7.78 4.24 15.67
N ALA A 115 8.37 3.04 15.76
CA ALA A 115 8.60 2.37 17.04
C ALA A 115 9.71 3.02 17.88
N ASN A 116 10.65 3.72 17.26
CA ASN A 116 11.83 4.31 17.90
C ASN A 116 11.85 5.85 17.78
N GLN A 117 10.67 6.47 17.61
CA GLN A 117 10.51 7.85 17.14
C GLN A 117 11.27 8.88 17.99
N GLU A 118 11.31 8.73 19.31
CA GLU A 118 11.99 9.69 20.20
C GLU A 118 13.52 9.60 20.08
N SER A 119 14.08 8.39 19.95
CA SER A 119 15.53 8.20 19.82
C SER A 119 16.09 8.67 18.48
N MET A 120 15.25 8.75 17.46
CA MET A 120 15.61 9.15 16.10
C MET A 120 15.14 10.56 15.75
N ARG A 121 14.50 11.25 16.70
CA ARG A 121 13.83 12.53 16.49
C ARG A 121 14.73 13.58 15.88
N ASP A 122 15.93 13.72 16.44
CA ASP A 122 16.93 14.73 16.05
C ASP A 122 17.43 14.54 14.61
N LEU A 123 17.13 13.41 13.96
CA LEU A 123 17.43 13.16 12.53
C LEU A 123 16.39 13.77 11.59
N PHE A 124 15.19 14.07 12.09
CA PHE A 124 14.04 14.46 11.26
C PHE A 124 13.45 15.82 11.63
N VAL A 125 13.46 16.20 12.91
CA VAL A 125 12.85 17.44 13.41
C VAL A 125 13.68 18.02 14.57
N ASP A 126 13.52 19.32 14.82
CA ASP A 126 14.24 20.09 15.85
C ASP A 126 13.42 20.32 17.14
N PHE A 127 12.22 19.73 17.23
CA PHE A 127 11.32 19.90 18.37
C PHE A 127 11.06 18.58 19.11
N SER A 128 10.82 18.70 20.42
CA SER A 128 10.43 17.58 21.28
C SER A 128 8.94 17.21 21.14
N GLY A 129 8.63 15.93 21.26
CA GLY A 129 7.25 15.42 21.24
C GLY A 129 6.54 15.61 19.88
N LYS A 130 5.23 15.84 19.90
CA LYS A 130 4.44 16.01 18.68
C LYS A 130 3.92 17.45 18.58
N GLN A 131 4.10 18.05 17.41
CA GLN A 131 3.48 19.33 17.07
C GLN A 131 2.28 19.11 16.15
N SER A 132 1.21 19.88 16.38
CA SER A 132 0.01 19.84 15.55
C SER A 132 0.16 20.76 14.35
N LEU A 133 -0.04 20.21 13.16
CA LEU A 133 -0.06 20.97 11.92
C LEU A 133 -1.52 21.27 11.55
N ILE A 134 -1.87 22.56 11.50
CA ILE A 134 -3.23 23.01 11.15
C ILE A 134 -3.18 23.74 9.82
N VAL A 135 -3.84 23.17 8.82
CA VAL A 135 -4.00 23.79 7.51
C VAL A 135 -5.42 24.33 7.37
N LYS A 136 -5.55 25.57 6.89
CA LYS A 136 -6.83 26.19 6.56
C LYS A 136 -6.98 26.23 5.05
N ALA A 137 -8.04 25.62 4.53
CA ALA A 137 -8.42 25.68 3.13
C ALA A 137 -9.77 26.38 2.98
N ASN A 138 -9.93 27.19 1.94
CA ASN A 138 -11.17 27.90 1.64
C ASN A 138 -12.18 27.02 0.88
N LYS A 139 -11.74 25.88 0.36
CA LYS A 139 -12.56 24.91 -0.38
C LYS A 139 -12.69 23.63 0.43
N LYS A 140 -13.75 22.86 0.13
CA LYS A 140 -13.94 21.51 0.68
C LYS A 140 -12.95 20.54 0.05
N LEU A 141 -12.62 19.45 0.77
CA LEU A 141 -11.66 18.44 0.29
C LEU A 141 -12.17 17.67 -0.94
N GLU A 142 -13.49 17.61 -1.11
CA GLU A 142 -14.13 16.93 -2.23
C GLU A 142 -14.30 17.83 -3.47
N ASP A 143 -13.90 19.11 -3.39
CA ASP A 143 -13.98 20.04 -4.52
C ASP A 143 -12.93 19.66 -5.57
N PRO A 144 -13.31 19.26 -6.80
CA PRO A 144 -12.36 18.84 -7.83
C PRO A 144 -11.46 19.98 -8.33
N THR A 145 -11.77 21.24 -7.99
CA THR A 145 -10.95 22.40 -8.32
C THR A 145 -9.95 22.75 -7.21
N LEU A 146 -9.92 21.98 -6.11
CA LEU A 146 -8.96 22.13 -5.04
C LEU A 146 -7.58 21.64 -5.50
N SER A 147 -6.58 22.50 -5.45
CA SER A 147 -5.19 22.09 -5.64
C SER A 147 -4.60 21.65 -4.29
N TRP A 148 -4.04 20.44 -4.27
CA TRP A 148 -3.34 19.94 -3.08
C TRP A 148 -2.13 20.81 -2.76
N GLU A 149 -1.45 21.34 -3.78
CA GLU A 149 -0.30 22.23 -3.63
C GLU A 149 -0.68 23.51 -2.88
N GLU A 150 -1.87 24.09 -3.14
CA GLU A 150 -2.39 25.24 -2.40
C GLU A 150 -2.61 24.93 -0.91
N ILE A 151 -3.08 23.72 -0.59
CA ILE A 151 -3.29 23.27 0.80
C ILE A 151 -1.96 23.16 1.54
N PHE A 152 -0.94 22.58 0.91
CA PHE A 152 0.33 22.32 1.58
C PHE A 152 1.29 23.52 1.57
N SER A 153 1.05 24.53 0.74
CA SER A 153 1.89 25.74 0.64
C SER A 153 2.20 26.39 2.00
N PRO A 154 1.23 26.58 2.93
CA PRO A 154 1.51 27.18 4.24
C PRO A 154 2.43 26.36 5.15
N ILE A 155 2.58 25.05 4.90
CA ILE A 155 3.43 24.14 5.68
C ILE A 155 4.90 24.32 5.29
N TYR A 156 5.16 24.68 4.04
CA TYR A 156 6.51 24.87 3.52
C TYR A 156 6.97 26.31 3.78
N GLN A 157 7.41 26.60 5.00
CA GLN A 157 8.08 27.86 5.36
C GLN A 157 9.55 27.55 5.71
N PRO A 158 10.50 27.76 4.79
CA PRO A 158 11.90 27.39 4.99
C PRO A 158 12.64 28.19 6.08
N ASP A 159 12.02 29.23 6.66
CA ASP A 159 12.68 30.22 7.53
C ASP A 159 12.01 30.39 8.92
N LYS A 160 11.56 29.31 9.55
CA LYS A 160 11.28 29.29 11.00
C LYS A 160 11.98 28.15 11.70
#